data_AF-A0A173Y725-F1
#
_entry.id   AF-A0A173Y725-F1
#
_cell.length_a   1.000
_cell.length_b   1.000
_cell.length_c   1.000
_cell.angle_alpha   90.00
_cell.angle_beta   90.00
_cell.angle_gamma   90.00
#
_symmetry.space_group_name_H-M   'P 1'
#
loop_
_entity.id
_entity.type
_entity.pdbx_description
1 polymer ?
#
loop_
_entity_poly.entity_id
_entity_poly.type
_entity_poly.pdbx_seq_one_letter_code
_entity_poly.pdbx_strand_id
1 'polypeptide(L)'
;MKTTQQSKVLFMAQAAMIAAIYVVLTMLGASFAFGEVQIRFSEALTILPAITPAGIPGVFLGCLISNILGGAILPDIIFGSIATLIGALFTWQLRNKSKYLAPVPPIIANALIVPFILKYGYAVPLPIPFMMLTVGLGEVISCGVLGMILYTALNKYKGVLFKPSIS
;
A
#
# COMPACT_ATOMS: atom_id res chain seq x y z
N MET A 1 -23.78 14.07 -25.60
CA MET A 1 -23.85 13.10 -24.48
C MET A 1 -22.90 11.94 -24.76
N LYS A 2 -22.05 11.55 -23.78
CA LYS A 2 -21.02 10.47 -23.76
C LYS A 2 -19.55 10.93 -23.79
N THR A 3 -19.10 11.69 -22.78
CA THR A 3 -17.65 11.93 -22.53
C THR A 3 -17.22 11.63 -21.09
N THR A 4 -18.15 11.43 -20.15
CA THR A 4 -17.87 11.13 -18.74
C THR A 4 -17.66 9.64 -18.43
N GLN A 5 -18.02 8.73 -19.35
CA GLN A 5 -17.92 7.28 -19.13
C GLN A 5 -16.49 6.74 -19.31
N GLN A 6 -15.75 7.24 -20.31
CA GLN A 6 -14.37 6.79 -20.61
C GLN A 6 -13.40 7.03 -19.44
N SER A 7 -13.54 8.16 -18.72
CA SER A 7 -12.67 8.46 -17.57
C SER A 7 -12.93 7.57 -16.35
N LYS A 8 -14.18 7.17 -16.11
CA LYS A 8 -14.54 6.26 -15.01
C LYS A 8 -14.09 4.83 -15.28
N VAL A 9 -14.24 4.34 -16.51
CA VAL A 9 -13.74 3.01 -16.91
C VAL A 9 -12.22 2.95 -16.81
N LEU A 10 -11.52 3.99 -17.29
CA LEU A 10 -10.06 4.08 -17.16
C LEU A 10 -9.61 4.11 -15.69
N PHE A 11 -10.29 4.88 -14.84
CA PHE A 11 -10.03 4.92 -13.40
C PHE A 11 -10.19 3.54 -12.74
N MET A 12 -11.28 2.84 -13.04
CA MET A 12 -11.52 1.49 -12.52
C MET A 12 -10.47 0.50 -13.03
N ALA A 13 -10.10 0.56 -14.31
CA ALA A 13 -9.06 -0.28 -14.88
C ALA A 13 -7.69 -0.03 -14.22
N GLN A 14 -7.34 1.23 -13.98
CA GLN A 14 -6.11 1.59 -13.26
C GLN A 14 -6.11 1.07 -11.83
N ALA A 15 -7.22 1.25 -11.09
CA ALA A 15 -7.34 0.73 -9.73
C ALA A 15 -7.25 -0.80 -9.71
N ALA A 16 -7.91 -1.49 -10.64
CA ALA A 16 -7.86 -2.95 -10.76
C ALA A 16 -6.47 -3.47 -11.10
N MET A 17 -5.74 -2.79 -12.00
CA MET A 17 -4.35 -3.12 -12.31
C MET A 17 -3.42 -2.94 -11.10
N ILE A 18 -3.58 -1.85 -10.35
CA ILE A 18 -2.80 -1.61 -9.12
C ILE A 18 -3.09 -2.70 -8.09
N ALA A 19 -4.37 -3.05 -7.90
CA ALA A 19 -4.78 -4.12 -6.99
C ALA A 19 -4.18 -5.48 -7.41
N ALA A 20 -4.23 -5.81 -8.70
CA ALA A 20 -3.66 -7.06 -9.23
C ALA A 20 -2.14 -7.13 -9.00
N ILE A 21 -1.41 -6.05 -9.28
CA ILE A 21 0.04 -5.98 -9.03
C ILE A 21 0.32 -6.10 -7.53
N TYR A 22 -0.47 -5.43 -6.68
CA TYR A 22 -0.34 -5.56 -5.23
C TYR A 22 -0.49 -7.01 -4.78
N VAL A 23 -1.54 -7.70 -5.23
CA VAL A 23 -1.79 -9.11 -4.87
C VAL A 23 -0.62 -9.99 -5.29
N VAL A 24 -0.15 -9.86 -6.54
CA VAL A 24 0.98 -10.66 -7.05
C VAL A 24 2.25 -10.41 -6.22
N LEU A 25 2.57 -9.15 -5.93
CA LEU A 25 3.72 -8.81 -5.09
C LEU A 25 3.58 -9.35 -3.67
N THR A 26 2.37 -9.37 -3.10
CA THR A 26 2.15 -9.90 -1.75
C THR A 26 2.35 -11.41 -1.73
N MET A 27 1.83 -12.12 -2.74
CA MET A 27 1.95 -13.57 -2.82
C MET A 27 3.40 -14.01 -3.07
N LEU A 28 4.12 -13.33 -3.98
CA LEU A 28 5.54 -13.61 -4.23
C LEU A 28 6.43 -13.21 -3.04
N GLY A 29 6.08 -12.11 -2.37
CA GLY A 29 6.78 -11.60 -1.19
C GLY A 29 6.41 -12.33 0.10
N ALA A 30 5.45 -13.26 0.08
CA ALA A 30 4.96 -13.94 1.28
C ALA A 30 6.11 -14.63 2.05
N SER A 31 7.05 -15.26 1.36
CA SER A 31 8.21 -15.91 1.99
C SER A 31 9.14 -14.92 2.72
N PHE A 32 9.22 -13.66 2.29
CA PHE A 32 9.98 -12.59 2.96
C PHE A 32 9.17 -11.89 4.06
N ALA A 33 7.84 -12.04 4.06
CA ALA A 33 6.97 -11.48 5.09
C ALA A 33 7.00 -12.27 6.41
N PHE A 34 7.49 -13.53 6.39
CA PHE A 34 7.58 -14.40 7.59
C PHE A 34 8.98 -14.46 8.23
N GLY A 35 9.95 -13.68 7.74
CA GLY A 35 11.27 -13.57 8.36
C GLY A 35 11.29 -12.71 9.63
N GLU A 36 12.44 -12.64 10.32
CA GLU A 36 12.61 -11.80 11.52
C GLU A 36 12.35 -10.32 11.23
N VAL A 37 12.67 -9.86 10.02
CA VAL A 37 12.29 -8.54 9.50
C VAL A 37 11.19 -8.73 8.46
N GLN A 38 9.98 -8.29 8.77
CA GLN A 38 8.82 -8.47 7.88
C GLN A 38 8.82 -7.39 6.80
N ILE A 39 9.22 -7.76 5.59
CA ILE A 39 9.23 -6.83 4.44
C ILE A 39 8.01 -7.12 3.57
N ARG A 40 7.10 -6.14 3.47
CA ARG A 40 5.93 -6.22 2.58
C ARG A 40 6.19 -5.40 1.32
N PHE A 41 6.76 -6.03 0.30
CA PHE A 41 7.09 -5.38 -0.98
C PHE A 41 5.90 -4.66 -1.62
N SER A 42 4.68 -5.18 -1.44
CA SER A 42 3.44 -4.60 -1.95
C SER A 42 3.15 -3.20 -1.41
N GLU A 43 3.64 -2.87 -0.22
CA GLU A 43 3.44 -1.56 0.40
C GLU A 43 4.23 -0.46 -0.34
N ALA A 44 5.21 -0.81 -1.18
CA ALA A 44 5.83 0.14 -2.10
C ALA A 44 4.79 0.82 -3.02
N LEU A 45 3.66 0.16 -3.32
CA LEU A 45 2.56 0.71 -4.11
C LEU A 45 1.73 1.76 -3.36
N THR A 46 1.83 1.88 -2.03
CA THR A 46 1.10 2.90 -1.25
C THR A 46 1.53 4.33 -1.56
N ILE A 47 2.63 4.49 -2.29
CA ILE A 47 3.07 5.78 -2.83
C ILE A 47 2.26 6.22 -4.06
N LEU A 48 1.58 5.30 -4.75
CA LEU A 48 0.79 5.58 -5.96
C LEU A 48 -0.36 6.57 -5.72
N PRO A 49 -1.08 6.55 -4.57
CA PRO A 49 -1.92 7.65 -4.14
C PRO A 49 -1.27 9.03 -4.25
N ALA A 50 0.03 9.23 -4.06
CA ALA A 50 0.64 10.56 -4.25
C ALA A 50 0.60 11.03 -5.72
N ILE A 51 0.44 10.11 -6.68
CA ILE A 51 0.51 10.35 -8.13
C ILE A 51 -0.88 10.32 -8.79
N THR A 52 -1.70 9.33 -8.45
CA THR A 52 -3.02 9.07 -9.07
C THR A 52 -4.10 8.76 -8.01
N PRO A 53 -5.33 9.30 -8.14
CA PRO A 53 -6.41 9.02 -7.19
C PRO A 53 -6.87 7.56 -7.25
N ALA A 54 -6.64 6.87 -8.37
CA ALA A 54 -6.96 5.45 -8.54
C ALA A 54 -6.08 4.55 -7.66
N GLY A 55 -4.95 5.07 -7.16
CA GLY A 55 -4.07 4.36 -6.25
C GLY A 55 -4.74 4.00 -4.93
N ILE A 56 -5.63 4.86 -4.41
CA ILE A 56 -6.31 4.64 -3.11
C ILE A 56 -7.18 3.37 -3.14
N PRO A 57 -8.18 3.23 -4.04
CA PRO A 57 -8.95 2.00 -4.11
C PRO A 57 -8.12 0.80 -4.58
N GLY A 58 -7.09 1.03 -5.41
CA GLY A 58 -6.21 -0.04 -5.90
C GLY A 58 -5.41 -0.71 -4.78
N VAL A 59 -4.71 0.05 -3.93
CA VAL A 59 -3.92 -0.53 -2.83
C VAL A 59 -4.80 -1.09 -1.72
N PHE A 60 -5.96 -0.48 -1.46
CA PHE A 60 -6.93 -0.99 -0.49
C PHE A 60 -7.48 -2.36 -0.90
N LEU A 61 -8.01 -2.47 -2.13
CA LEU A 61 -8.53 -3.74 -2.64
C LEU A 61 -7.41 -4.77 -2.83
N GLY A 62 -6.22 -4.32 -3.23
CA GLY A 62 -5.02 -5.15 -3.28
C GLY A 62 -4.70 -5.78 -1.93
N CYS A 63 -4.63 -4.98 -0.86
CA CYS A 63 -4.38 -5.44 0.50
C CYS A 63 -5.45 -6.43 0.95
N LEU A 64 -6.74 -6.07 0.80
CA LEU A 64 -7.86 -6.91 1.19
C LEU A 64 -7.86 -8.26 0.48
N ILE A 65 -7.74 -8.27 -0.85
CA ILE A 65 -7.73 -9.50 -1.64
C ILE A 65 -6.48 -10.33 -1.31
N SER A 66 -5.32 -9.69 -1.18
CA SER A 66 -4.08 -10.39 -0.88
C SER A 66 -4.09 -11.04 0.50
N ASN A 67 -4.70 -10.41 1.50
CA ASN A 67 -4.83 -10.97 2.83
C ASN A 67 -5.83 -12.15 2.85
N ILE A 68 -6.92 -12.06 2.08
CA ILE A 68 -7.86 -13.20 1.91
C ILE A 68 -7.16 -14.38 1.23
N LEU A 69 -6.45 -14.14 0.12
CA LEU A 69 -5.77 -15.20 -0.64
C LEU A 69 -4.56 -15.77 0.08
N GLY A 70 -3.86 -14.94 0.87
CA GLY A 70 -2.73 -15.34 1.69
C GLY A 70 -3.11 -16.15 2.94
N GLY A 71 -4.42 -16.36 3.18
CA GLY A 71 -4.90 -17.08 4.35
C GLY A 71 -4.68 -16.32 5.66
N ALA A 72 -4.62 -14.99 5.60
CA ALA A 72 -4.46 -14.17 6.78
C ALA A 72 -5.70 -14.26 7.68
N ILE A 73 -5.51 -14.08 8.99
CA ILE A 73 -6.60 -14.09 9.95
C ILE A 73 -7.59 -12.93 9.70
N LEU A 74 -8.85 -13.11 10.11
CA LEU A 74 -9.91 -12.11 9.91
C LEU A 74 -9.56 -10.70 10.44
N PRO A 75 -8.91 -10.54 11.62
CA PRO A 75 -8.46 -9.23 12.08
C PRO A 75 -7.44 -8.57 11.14
N ASP A 76 -6.54 -9.34 10.52
CA ASP A 76 -5.53 -8.81 9.59
C ASP A 76 -6.16 -8.34 8.28
N ILE A 77 -7.12 -9.12 7.77
CA ILE A 77 -7.87 -8.74 6.57
C ILE A 77 -8.59 -7.40 6.78
N ILE A 78 -9.23 -7.19 7.94
CA ILE A 78 -10.01 -5.99 8.20
C ILE A 78 -9.11 -4.82 8.62
N PHE A 79 -8.36 -4.97 9.71
CA PHE A 79 -7.56 -3.88 10.27
C PHE A 79 -6.34 -3.56 9.42
N GLY A 80 -5.71 -4.54 8.77
CA GLY A 80 -4.63 -4.31 7.82
C GLY A 80 -5.10 -3.51 6.61
N SER A 81 -6.23 -3.88 6.00
CA SER A 81 -6.77 -3.13 4.86
C SER A 81 -7.19 -1.72 5.25
N ILE A 82 -7.77 -1.52 6.43
CA ILE A 82 -8.11 -0.19 6.96
C ILE A 82 -6.84 0.63 7.21
N ALA A 83 -5.79 0.03 7.76
CA ALA A 83 -4.50 0.70 7.96
C ALA A 83 -3.93 1.21 6.63
N THR A 84 -3.90 0.34 5.61
CA THR A 84 -3.46 0.70 4.27
C THR A 84 -4.35 1.80 3.65
N LEU A 85 -5.67 1.75 3.86
CA LEU A 85 -6.59 2.78 3.37
C LEU A 85 -6.32 4.14 4.02
N ILE A 86 -6.16 4.17 5.34
CA ILE A 86 -5.82 5.39 6.09
C ILE A 86 -4.47 5.93 5.60
N GLY A 87 -3.46 5.07 5.49
CA GLY A 87 -2.16 5.42 4.93
C GLY A 87 -2.26 6.02 3.53
N ALA A 88 -3.03 5.41 2.64
CA ALA A 88 -3.25 5.89 1.28
C ALA A 88 -3.99 7.24 1.22
N LEU A 89 -4.98 7.46 2.08
CA LEU A 89 -5.72 8.73 2.17
C LEU A 89 -4.82 9.87 2.66
N PHE A 90 -4.05 9.63 3.72
CA PHE A 90 -3.10 10.62 4.21
C PHE A 90 -1.99 10.88 3.20
N THR A 91 -1.51 9.85 2.50
CA THR A 91 -0.54 9.99 1.39
C THR A 91 -1.10 10.88 0.28
N TRP A 92 -2.36 10.68 -0.12
CA TRP A 92 -3.07 11.50 -1.09
C TRP A 92 -3.20 12.97 -0.64
N GLN A 93 -3.43 13.20 0.65
CA GLN A 93 -3.57 14.53 1.23
C GLN A 93 -2.23 15.26 1.38
N LEU A 94 -1.18 14.53 1.76
CA LEU A 94 0.19 15.05 1.95
C LEU A 94 0.96 15.22 0.63
N ARG A 95 0.41 14.75 -0.49
CA ARG A 95 1.04 14.84 -1.83
C ARG A 95 1.45 16.27 -2.23
N ASN A 96 0.75 17.28 -1.73
CA ASN A 96 1.00 18.70 -2.04
C ASN A 96 1.94 19.41 -1.05
N LYS A 97 2.31 18.77 0.08
CA LYS A 97 3.17 19.39 1.11
C LYS A 97 4.64 19.00 0.99
N SER A 98 4.95 17.71 0.84
CA SER A 98 6.34 17.25 0.63
C SER A 98 6.39 15.83 0.09
N LYS A 99 7.29 15.59 -0.87
CA LYS A 99 7.51 14.28 -1.49
C LYS A 99 8.01 13.22 -0.48
N TYR A 100 8.75 13.65 0.53
CA TYR A 100 9.31 12.77 1.56
C TYR A 100 8.34 12.43 2.70
N LEU A 101 7.22 13.17 2.81
CA LEU A 101 6.16 12.88 3.77
C LEU A 101 5.14 11.88 3.23
N ALA A 102 5.13 11.61 1.94
CA ALA A 102 4.20 10.69 1.31
C ALA A 102 4.28 9.24 1.86
N PRO A 103 5.46 8.64 2.12
CA PRO A 103 5.52 7.30 2.71
C PRO A 103 5.37 7.26 4.23
N VAL A 104 5.36 8.41 4.93
CA VAL A 104 5.30 8.45 6.40
C VAL A 104 3.97 7.92 6.96
N PRO A 105 2.79 8.32 6.42
CA PRO A 105 1.52 7.78 6.89
C PRO A 105 1.38 6.26 6.80
N PRO A 106 1.70 5.58 5.67
CA PRO A 106 1.60 4.12 5.62
C PRO A 106 2.59 3.45 6.58
N ILE A 107 3.82 3.97 6.71
CA ILE A 107 4.80 3.44 7.68
C ILE A 107 4.26 3.50 9.10
N ILE A 108 3.72 4.64 9.53
CA ILE A 108 3.18 4.79 10.90
C ILE A 108 1.94 3.91 11.10
N ALA A 109 1.03 3.89 10.12
CA ALA A 109 -0.21 3.11 10.22
C ALA A 109 0.10 1.61 10.35
N ASN A 110 0.97 1.06 9.50
CA ASN A 110 1.32 -0.35 9.52
C ASN A 110 2.21 -0.69 10.73
N ALA A 111 3.18 0.15 11.09
CA ALA A 111 4.03 -0.09 12.26
C ALA A 111 3.26 -0.05 13.60
N LEU A 112 2.15 0.68 13.67
CA LEU A 112 1.28 0.67 14.85
C LEU A 112 0.29 -0.48 14.81
N ILE A 113 -0.39 -0.73 13.69
CA ILE A 113 -1.54 -1.64 13.65
C ILE A 113 -1.12 -3.11 13.49
N VAL A 114 -0.12 -3.40 12.64
CA VAL A 114 0.29 -4.78 12.30
C VAL A 114 0.88 -5.54 13.50
N PRO A 115 1.71 -4.96 14.39
CA PRO A 115 2.22 -5.66 15.57
C PRO A 115 1.13 -6.13 16.55
N PHE A 116 0.04 -5.38 16.69
CA PHE A 116 -1.11 -5.84 17.50
C PHE A 116 -1.81 -7.03 16.86
N ILE A 117 -1.95 -7.03 15.54
CA ILE A 117 -2.52 -8.16 14.78
C ILE A 117 -1.63 -9.41 14.95
N LEU A 118 -0.31 -9.26 14.86
CA LEU A 118 0.65 -10.36 15.08
C LEU A 118 0.58 -10.93 16.50
N LYS A 119 0.48 -10.06 17.51
CA LYS A 119 0.44 -10.48 18.91
C LYS A 119 -0.88 -11.15 19.29
N TYR A 120 -2.01 -10.52 18.97
CA TYR A 120 -3.32 -10.99 19.40
C TYR A 120 -3.96 -11.98 18.44
N GLY A 121 -3.62 -11.88 17.15
CA GLY A 121 -4.24 -12.67 16.11
C GLY A 121 -3.43 -13.90 15.71
N TYR A 122 -2.12 -13.76 15.53
CA TYR A 122 -1.21 -14.88 15.21
C TYR A 122 -0.54 -15.50 16.44
N ALA A 123 -0.85 -14.99 17.65
CA ALA A 123 -0.30 -15.46 18.92
C ALA A 123 1.24 -15.54 18.96
N VAL A 124 1.92 -14.67 18.21
CA VAL A 124 3.38 -14.70 18.13
C VAL A 124 3.98 -14.36 19.51
N PRO A 125 4.89 -15.20 20.05
CA PRO A 125 5.39 -15.05 21.42
C PRO A 125 6.40 -13.92 21.61
N LEU A 126 6.59 -13.04 20.63
CA LEU A 126 7.52 -11.91 20.73
C LEU A 126 6.90 -10.71 21.48
N PRO A 127 7.73 -9.80 22.03
CA PRO A 127 7.27 -8.52 22.57
C PRO A 127 6.75 -7.60 21.46
N ILE A 128 5.66 -6.88 21.72
CA ILE A 128 5.08 -5.90 20.77
C ILE A 128 6.11 -4.85 20.32
N PRO A 129 6.94 -4.25 21.20
CA PRO A 129 7.93 -3.27 20.77
C PRO A 129 8.97 -3.84 19.79
N PHE A 130 9.33 -5.12 19.93
CA PHE A 130 10.23 -5.78 19.00
C PHE A 130 9.58 -5.96 17.63
N MET A 131 8.33 -6.43 17.59
CA MET A 131 7.57 -6.53 16.33
C MET A 131 7.35 -5.16 15.68
N MET A 132 7.11 -4.11 16.46
CA MET A 132 7.01 -2.73 15.95
C MET A 132 8.30 -2.28 15.27
N LEU A 133 9.46 -2.61 15.84
CA LEU A 133 10.75 -2.29 15.25
C LEU A 133 10.98 -3.07 13.95
N THR A 134 10.70 -4.37 13.92
CA THR A 134 10.95 -5.19 12.72
C THR A 134 9.99 -4.86 11.59
N VAL A 135 8.69 -4.68 11.87
CA VAL A 135 7.69 -4.21 10.90
C VAL A 135 8.00 -2.78 10.45
N GLY A 136 8.32 -1.89 11.39
CA GLY A 136 8.68 -0.50 11.07
C GLY A 136 9.90 -0.41 10.14
N LEU A 137 10.93 -1.21 10.38
CA LEU A 137 12.10 -1.30 9.49
C LEU A 137 11.71 -1.84 8.10
N GLY A 138 10.90 -2.89 8.05
CA GLY A 138 10.42 -3.45 6.78
C GLY A 138 9.57 -2.47 5.97
N GLU A 139 8.74 -1.67 6.64
CA GLU A 139 7.94 -0.60 6.04
C GLU A 139 8.81 0.57 5.55
N VAL A 140 9.84 0.96 6.30
CA VAL A 140 10.80 1.99 5.85
C VAL A 140 11.52 1.53 4.57
N ILE A 141 11.89 0.26 4.47
CA ILE A 141 12.49 -0.30 3.26
C ILE A 141 11.46 -0.36 2.12
N SER A 142 10.24 -0.83 2.40
CA SER A 142 9.19 -1.05 1.39
C SER A 142 8.57 0.26 0.90
N CYS A 143 7.94 1.03 1.79
CA CYS A 143 7.33 2.32 1.45
C CYS A 143 8.38 3.41 1.23
N GLY A 144 9.36 3.50 2.13
CA GLY A 144 10.32 4.61 2.15
C GLY A 144 11.37 4.51 1.04
N VAL A 145 12.01 3.36 0.85
CA VAL A 145 13.05 3.19 -0.17
C VAL A 145 12.44 2.77 -1.50
N LEU A 146 11.77 1.61 -1.56
CA LEU A 146 11.21 1.10 -2.82
C LEU A 146 10.08 1.98 -3.33
N GLY A 147 9.20 2.47 -2.46
CA GLY A 147 8.14 3.41 -2.83
C GLY A 147 8.69 4.74 -3.37
N MET A 148 9.78 5.29 -2.83
CA MET A 148 10.37 6.53 -3.37
C MET A 148 11.07 6.32 -4.72
N ILE A 149 11.72 5.16 -4.92
CA ILE A 149 12.26 4.77 -6.23
C ILE A 149 11.13 4.68 -7.24
N LEU A 150 10.06 3.98 -6.88
CA LEU A 150 8.86 3.83 -7.71
C LEU A 150 8.24 5.21 -8.02
N TYR A 151 8.11 6.08 -7.02
CA TYR A 151 7.62 7.45 -7.19
C TYR A 151 8.46 8.23 -8.19
N THR A 152 9.79 8.16 -8.08
CA THR A 152 10.70 8.92 -8.95
C THR A 152 10.63 8.42 -10.39
N ALA A 153 10.57 7.09 -10.57
CA ALA A 153 10.39 6.46 -11.87
C ALA A 153 9.04 6.86 -12.50
N LEU A 154 7.94 6.71 -11.78
CA LEU A 154 6.59 7.03 -12.29
C LEU A 154 6.34 8.52 -12.46
N ASN A 155 6.94 9.38 -11.64
CA ASN A 155 6.78 10.83 -11.79
C ASN A 155 7.32 11.34 -13.13
N LYS A 156 8.35 10.67 -13.69
CA LYS A 156 8.85 10.93 -15.05
C LYS A 156 7.85 10.57 -16.15
N TYR A 157 6.99 9.58 -15.91
CA TYR A 157 5.98 9.09 -16.88
C TYR A 157 4.55 9.52 -16.55
N LYS A 158 4.36 10.39 -15.55
CA LYS A 158 3.03 10.82 -15.07
C LYS A 158 2.17 11.41 -16.19
N GLY A 159 2.78 12.16 -17.11
CA GLY A 159 2.09 12.76 -18.26
C GLY A 159 1.64 11.78 -19.35
N VAL A 160 2.14 10.55 -19.33
CA VAL A 160 1.78 9.49 -20.29
C VAL A 160 0.82 8.48 -19.67
N LEU A 161 1.11 8.04 -18.44
CA LEU A 161 0.35 6.99 -17.73
C LEU A 161 -0.91 7.52 -17.03
N PHE A 162 -0.87 8.77 -16.55
CA PHE A 162 -1.96 9.39 -15.79
C PHE A 162 -2.41 10.71 -16.42
N LYS A 163 -2.46 10.74 -17.76
CA LYS A 163 -2.97 11.88 -18.51
C LYS A 163 -4.42 12.13 -18.07
N PRO A 164 -4.78 13.31 -17.54
CA PRO A 164 -6.18 13.70 -17.50
C PRO A 164 -6.66 13.65 -18.95
N SER A 165 -7.79 13.01 -19.23
CA SER A 165 -8.44 13.17 -20.53
C SER A 165 -8.70 14.66 -20.68
N ILE A 166 -7.86 15.32 -21.47
CA ILE A 166 -7.92 16.77 -21.72
C ILE A 166 -9.31 17.01 -22.32
N SER A 167 -10.10 17.84 -21.63
CA SER A 167 -11.34 18.41 -22.13
C SER A 167 -11.04 19.56 -23.08
#